data_AF-A0A927B6A4-F1
#
_entry.id   AF-A0A927B6A4-F1
#
_cell.length_a   1.000
_cell.length_b   1.000
_cell.length_c   1.000
_cell.angle_alpha   90.00
_cell.angle_beta   90.00
_cell.angle_gamma   90.00
#
_symmetry.space_group_name_H-M   'P 1'
#
loop_
_entity.id
_entity.type
_entity.pdbx_description
1 polymer ?
#
loop_
_entity_poly.entity_id
_entity_poly.type
_entity_poly.pdbx_seq_one_letter_code
_entity_poly.pdbx_strand_id
1 'polypeptide(L)'
;MANKTQKTQQKSLASEIISSIEAKLSDAGEATKKMKKSIEKSADKLAKKLTKLMHKAEKKTDKPAKKVKKEAKKAKKNVAKAEKNAKRTAKKAINTVADTVTSVASKTTSAPAKPALKPVATNKPAAPRAKPAPKPASTSVPAETTADNA
;
A
#
# COMPACT_ATOMS: atom_id res chain seq x y z
N MET A 1 -14.07 -3.14 18.24
CA MET A 1 -15.02 -2.01 18.01
C MET A 1 -15.38 -1.78 16.53
N ALA A 2 -14.46 -1.99 15.57
CA ALA A 2 -14.69 -1.71 14.14
C ALA A 2 -15.95 -2.34 13.50
N ASN A 3 -16.32 -3.58 13.89
CA ASN A 3 -17.51 -4.24 13.33
C ASN A 3 -18.84 -3.60 13.76
N LYS A 4 -18.89 -2.97 14.94
CA LYS A 4 -20.11 -2.30 15.44
C LYS A 4 -20.31 -0.99 14.66
N THR A 5 -19.24 -0.22 14.47
CA THR A 5 -19.24 1.01 13.68
C THR A 5 -19.62 0.76 12.22
N GLN A 6 -19.11 -0.31 11.60
CA GLN A 6 -19.48 -0.68 10.21
C GLN A 6 -20.95 -1.06 10.06
N LYS A 7 -21.52 -1.79 11.03
CA LYS A 7 -22.94 -2.14 11.00
C LYS A 7 -23.83 -0.90 11.16
N THR A 8 -23.46 0.03 12.02
CA THR A 8 -24.20 1.30 12.18
C THR A 8 -24.12 2.15 10.91
N GLN A 9 -22.94 2.29 10.31
CA GLN A 9 -22.79 3.01 9.04
C GLN A 9 -23.56 2.35 7.89
N GLN A 10 -23.56 1.02 7.80
CA GLN A 10 -24.37 0.30 6.81
C GLN A 10 -25.86 0.61 6.97
N LYS A 11 -26.38 0.53 8.20
CA LYS A 11 -27.80 0.80 8.46
C LYS A 11 -28.16 2.25 8.17
N SER A 12 -27.30 3.20 8.53
CA SER A 12 -27.50 4.62 8.24
C SER A 12 -27.59 4.87 6.73
N LEU A 13 -26.61 4.36 5.98
CA LEU A 13 -26.58 4.48 4.52
C LEU A 13 -27.77 3.79 3.86
N ALA A 14 -28.14 2.59 4.33
CA ALA A 14 -29.30 1.89 3.81
C ALA A 14 -30.59 2.68 4.07
N SER A 15 -30.76 3.23 5.26
CA SER A 15 -31.93 4.06 5.61
C SER A 15 -32.03 5.31 4.75
N GLU A 16 -30.92 6.04 4.54
CA GLU A 16 -30.91 7.23 3.69
C GLU A 16 -31.24 6.91 2.24
N ILE A 17 -30.69 5.81 1.70
CA ILE A 17 -30.99 5.35 0.34
C ILE A 17 -32.47 4.98 0.23
N ILE A 18 -33.02 4.26 1.21
CA ILE A 18 -34.44 3.89 1.24
C ILE A 18 -35.30 5.15 1.28
N SER A 19 -35.06 6.08 2.21
CA SER A 19 -35.85 7.31 2.32
C SER A 19 -35.76 8.17 1.06
N SER A 20 -34.59 8.26 0.41
CA SER A 20 -34.41 9.02 -0.82
C SER A 20 -35.19 8.40 -1.99
N ILE A 21 -35.15 7.07 -2.12
CA ILE A 21 -35.89 6.35 -3.16
C ILE A 21 -37.39 6.37 -2.88
N GLU A 22 -37.81 6.18 -1.64
CA GLU A 22 -39.22 6.28 -1.24
C GLU A 22 -39.75 7.68 -1.49
N ALA A 23 -39.01 8.75 -1.18
CA ALA A 23 -39.42 10.12 -1.49
C ALA A 23 -39.61 10.35 -3.00
N LYS A 24 -38.77 9.76 -3.85
CA LYS A 24 -38.89 9.84 -5.31
C LYS A 24 -40.04 8.99 -5.87
N LEU A 25 -40.46 7.96 -5.16
CA LEU A 25 -41.52 7.05 -5.57
C LEU A 25 -42.90 7.43 -5.01
N SER A 26 -42.96 8.14 -3.88
CA SER A 26 -44.21 8.68 -3.34
C SER A 26 -44.89 9.66 -4.32
N ASP A 27 -44.12 10.36 -5.15
CA ASP A 27 -44.64 11.16 -6.27
C ASP A 27 -45.17 10.31 -7.45
N ALA A 28 -44.77 9.02 -7.54
CA ALA A 28 -45.12 8.11 -8.64
C ALA A 28 -46.27 7.14 -8.31
N GLY A 29 -46.93 7.31 -7.17
CA GLY A 29 -48.03 6.44 -6.70
C GLY A 29 -47.56 5.35 -5.73
N GLU A 30 -48.42 5.03 -4.77
CA GLU A 30 -48.14 4.17 -3.60
C GLU A 30 -47.20 3.00 -3.92
N ALA A 31 -45.97 3.09 -3.44
CA ALA A 31 -44.96 2.07 -3.64
C ALA A 31 -45.47 0.73 -3.10
N THR A 32 -45.80 -0.19 -4.00
CA THR A 32 -46.33 -1.51 -3.64
C THR A 32 -45.41 -2.21 -2.62
N LYS A 33 -45.98 -2.97 -1.69
CA LYS A 33 -45.23 -3.70 -0.63
C LYS A 33 -44.04 -4.51 -1.17
N LYS A 34 -44.12 -4.99 -2.42
CA LYS A 34 -43.03 -5.69 -3.12
C LYS A 34 -41.87 -4.75 -3.50
N MET A 35 -42.17 -3.54 -4.00
CA MET A 35 -41.16 -2.52 -4.29
C MET A 35 -40.42 -2.09 -3.04
N LYS A 36 -41.12 -1.76 -1.94
CA LYS A 36 -40.50 -1.39 -0.66
C LYS A 36 -39.48 -2.43 -0.20
N LYS A 37 -39.85 -3.72 -0.28
CA LYS A 37 -38.99 -4.84 0.12
C LYS A 37 -37.81 -5.05 -0.84
N SER A 38 -37.98 -4.74 -2.12
CA SER A 38 -36.89 -4.77 -3.11
C SER A 38 -35.89 -3.63 -2.88
N ILE A 39 -36.39 -2.43 -2.57
CA ILE A 39 -35.59 -1.25 -2.25
C ILE A 39 -34.76 -1.51 -1.00
N GLU A 40 -35.38 -2.03 0.07
CA GLU A 40 -34.68 -2.37 1.32
C GLU A 40 -33.54 -3.38 1.08
N LYS A 41 -33.80 -4.48 0.37
CA LYS A 41 -32.76 -5.47 0.02
C LYS A 41 -31.64 -4.89 -0.85
N SER A 42 -31.98 -3.98 -1.76
CA SER A 42 -31.03 -3.37 -2.68
C SER A 42 -30.15 -2.36 -1.96
N ALA A 43 -30.75 -1.53 -1.11
CA ALA A 43 -30.07 -0.57 -0.25
C ALA A 43 -29.09 -1.26 0.70
N ASP A 44 -29.50 -2.35 1.35
CA ASP A 44 -28.63 -3.15 2.22
C ASP A 44 -27.41 -3.71 1.48
N LYS A 45 -27.61 -4.24 0.25
CA LYS A 45 -26.50 -4.72 -0.59
C LYS A 45 -25.55 -3.60 -0.99
N LEU A 46 -26.09 -2.42 -1.29
CA LEU A 46 -25.33 -1.26 -1.74
C LEU A 46 -24.50 -0.68 -0.59
N ALA A 47 -25.13 -0.46 0.57
CA ALA A 47 -24.46 -0.06 1.80
C ALA A 47 -23.33 -1.04 2.16
N LYS A 48 -23.57 -2.36 2.03
CA LYS A 48 -22.55 -3.37 2.29
C LYS A 48 -21.32 -3.27 1.39
N LYS A 49 -21.51 -2.93 0.10
CA LYS A 49 -20.40 -2.70 -0.84
C LYS A 49 -19.64 -1.41 -0.50
N LEU A 50 -20.35 -0.32 -0.19
CA LEU A 50 -19.75 0.96 0.16
C LEU A 50 -18.88 0.87 1.42
N THR A 51 -19.40 0.27 2.49
CA THR A 51 -18.62 0.09 3.73
C THR A 51 -17.41 -0.81 3.52
N LYS A 52 -17.51 -1.83 2.64
CA LYS A 52 -16.38 -2.70 2.29
C LYS A 52 -15.31 -1.95 1.50
N LEU A 53 -15.68 -1.01 0.63
CA LEU A 53 -14.76 -0.15 -0.10
C LEU A 53 -14.08 0.86 0.82
N MET A 54 -14.83 1.54 1.68
CA MET A 54 -14.31 2.49 2.68
C MET A 54 -13.25 1.81 3.56
N HIS A 55 -13.57 0.64 4.13
CA HIS A 55 -12.63 -0.10 4.97
C HIS A 55 -11.42 -0.66 4.18
N LYS A 56 -11.59 -1.01 2.90
CA LYS A 56 -10.46 -1.37 2.04
C LYS A 56 -9.54 -0.17 1.78
N ALA A 57 -10.11 1.02 1.58
CA ALA A 57 -9.37 2.26 1.39
C ALA A 57 -8.57 2.63 2.65
N GLU A 58 -9.21 2.62 3.83
CA GLU A 58 -8.55 2.84 5.13
C GLU A 58 -7.39 1.85 5.36
N LYS A 59 -7.58 0.55 5.09
CA LYS A 59 -6.49 -0.43 5.20
C LYS A 59 -5.35 -0.22 4.21
N LYS A 60 -5.58 0.47 3.09
CA LYS A 60 -4.56 0.78 2.10
C LYS A 60 -3.79 2.05 2.47
N THR A 61 -4.44 3.03 3.11
CA THR A 61 -3.80 4.26 3.60
C THR A 61 -2.98 4.06 4.88
N ASP A 62 -3.30 3.05 5.71
CA ASP A 62 -2.53 2.74 6.92
C ASP A 62 -1.18 2.05 6.67
N LYS A 63 -1.03 1.32 5.55
CA LYS A 63 0.20 0.58 5.21
C LYS A 63 1.42 1.46 4.93
N PRO A 64 1.33 2.56 4.14
CA PRO A 64 2.49 3.43 3.91
C PRO A 64 2.94 4.15 5.18
N ALA A 65 2.01 4.58 6.04
CA ALA A 65 2.34 5.32 7.27
C ALA A 65 3.21 4.50 8.27
N LYS A 66 2.99 3.19 8.36
CA LYS A 66 3.80 2.30 9.22
C LYS A 66 5.21 2.06 8.67
N LYS A 67 5.39 2.00 7.35
CA LYS A 67 6.70 1.83 6.72
C LYS A 67 7.57 3.07 6.90
N VAL A 68 6.99 4.25 6.65
CA VAL A 68 7.68 5.53 6.80
C VAL A 68 8.14 5.75 8.26
N LYS A 69 7.29 5.43 9.26
CA LYS A 69 7.70 5.51 10.68
C LYS A 69 8.84 4.54 11.04
N LYS A 70 8.86 3.34 10.46
CA LYS A 70 9.92 2.34 10.72
C LYS A 70 11.24 2.75 10.07
N GLU A 71 11.19 3.28 8.86
CA GLU A 71 12.36 3.77 8.12
C GLU A 71 12.95 5.02 8.78
N ALA A 72 12.10 5.97 9.20
CA ALA A 72 12.55 7.15 9.95
C ALA A 72 13.26 6.77 11.27
N LYS A 73 12.76 5.75 12.00
CA LYS A 73 13.39 5.28 13.24
C LYS A 73 14.73 4.58 13.00
N LYS A 74 14.87 3.83 11.89
CA LYS A 74 16.14 3.22 11.47
C LYS A 74 17.16 4.27 11.05
N ALA A 75 16.73 5.28 10.28
CA ALA A 75 17.58 6.38 9.84
C ALA A 75 18.17 7.16 11.03
N LYS A 76 17.33 7.56 12.00
CA LYS A 76 17.79 8.24 13.22
C LYS A 76 18.81 7.40 14.02
N LYS A 77 18.60 6.09 14.12
CA LYS A 77 19.53 5.20 14.83
C LYS A 77 20.88 5.05 14.11
N ASN A 78 20.89 5.08 12.78
CA ASN A 78 22.13 5.02 11.99
C ASN A 78 22.92 6.33 12.07
N VAL A 79 22.26 7.48 12.00
CA VAL A 79 22.90 8.80 12.16
C VAL A 79 23.56 8.92 13.54
N ALA A 80 22.86 8.55 14.61
CA ALA A 80 23.41 8.58 15.97
C ALA A 80 24.63 7.64 16.14
N LYS A 81 24.65 6.50 15.45
CA LYS A 81 25.81 5.60 15.45
C LYS A 81 26.99 6.16 14.66
N ALA A 82 26.72 6.78 13.51
CA ALA A 82 27.75 7.41 12.67
C ALA A 82 28.42 8.58 13.40
N GLU A 83 27.65 9.45 14.07
CA GLU A 83 28.22 10.54 14.88
C GLU A 83 29.06 10.03 16.05
N LYS A 84 28.59 8.98 16.74
CA LYS A 84 29.35 8.38 17.83
C LYS A 84 30.65 7.76 17.33
N ASN A 85 30.64 7.13 16.15
CA ASN A 85 31.84 6.57 15.54
C ASN A 85 32.81 7.68 15.10
N ALA A 86 32.34 8.72 14.42
CA ALA A 86 33.14 9.86 14.00
C ALA A 86 33.82 10.57 15.18
N LYS A 87 33.09 10.81 16.28
CA LYS A 87 33.66 11.37 17.52
C LYS A 87 34.74 10.47 18.13
N ARG A 88 34.57 9.15 18.05
CA ARG A 88 35.54 8.19 18.58
C ARG A 88 36.80 8.11 17.72
N THR A 89 36.63 8.16 16.40
CA THR A 89 37.72 8.17 15.42
C THR A 89 38.51 9.48 15.51
N ALA A 90 37.86 10.63 15.66
CA ALA A 90 38.52 11.91 15.89
C ALA A 90 39.33 11.93 17.20
N LYS A 91 38.74 11.46 18.31
CA LYS A 91 39.47 11.34 19.59
C LYS A 91 40.64 10.37 19.52
N LYS A 92 40.50 9.26 18.79
CA LYS A 92 41.58 8.29 18.60
C LYS A 92 42.71 8.89 17.77
N ALA A 93 42.39 9.57 16.67
CA ALA A 93 43.37 10.24 15.82
C ALA A 93 44.17 11.32 16.56
N ILE A 94 43.52 12.11 17.42
CA ILE A 94 44.21 13.11 18.26
C ILE A 94 45.18 12.43 19.25
N ASN A 95 44.79 11.31 19.85
CA ASN A 95 45.69 10.54 20.73
C ASN A 95 46.85 9.89 19.96
N THR A 96 46.63 9.37 18.76
CA THR A 96 47.69 8.76 17.96
C THR A 96 48.72 9.79 17.48
N VAL A 97 48.28 11.03 17.18
CA VAL A 97 49.19 12.11 16.78
C VAL A 97 50.04 12.58 17.97
N ALA A 98 49.51 12.57 19.20
CA ALA A 98 50.27 12.87 20.41
C ALA A 98 51.36 11.83 20.72
N ASP A 99 51.12 10.53 20.46
CA ASP A 99 52.11 9.46 20.65
C ASP A 99 53.22 9.45 19.57
N THR A 100 52.95 9.95 18.36
CA THR A 100 53.95 9.95 17.27
C THR A 100 55.01 11.05 17.36
N VAL A 101 54.88 12.04 18.25
CA VAL A 101 55.92 13.08 18.43
C VAL A 101 57.05 12.60 19.35
N THR A 102 56.85 11.54 20.14
CA THR A 102 57.89 10.99 21.04
C THR A 102 58.68 9.81 20.44
N SER A 103 58.33 9.35 19.23
CA SER A 103 58.96 8.19 18.58
C SER A 103 59.48 8.47 17.17
N VAL A 104 60.11 9.63 16.95
CA VAL A 104 60.93 9.88 15.75
C VAL A 104 62.41 9.83 16.11
N ALA A 105 62.82 8.71 16.71
CA ALA A 105 64.22 8.32 16.80
C ALA A 105 64.27 6.80 16.68
N SER A 106 64.09 6.27 15.47
CA SER A 106 64.82 5.10 14.92
C SER A 106 64.19 4.53 13.64
N LYS A 107 65.00 4.62 12.56
CA LYS A 107 65.31 3.56 11.57
C LYS A 107 64.24 2.96 10.61
N THR A 108 64.45 3.34 9.34
CA THR A 108 64.70 2.48 8.15
C THR A 108 63.67 1.44 7.65
N THR A 109 63.13 1.75 6.45
CA THR A 109 63.02 0.90 5.24
C THR A 109 62.53 -0.55 5.34
N SER A 110 61.34 -0.83 4.83
CA SER A 110 61.13 -1.83 3.74
C SER A 110 59.65 -1.88 3.31
N ALA A 111 59.44 -2.07 2.01
CA ALA A 111 58.18 -1.99 1.26
C ALA A 111 57.11 -3.06 1.62
N PRO A 112 55.84 -2.85 1.22
CA PRO A 112 54.91 -3.96 1.03
C PRO A 112 54.49 -4.15 -0.44
N ALA A 113 54.57 -5.41 -0.87
CA ALA A 113 54.13 -5.92 -2.17
C ALA A 113 52.61 -5.81 -2.37
N LYS A 114 52.18 -5.51 -3.60
CA LYS A 114 50.77 -5.49 -4.03
C LYS A 114 50.27 -6.92 -4.28
N PRO A 115 49.11 -7.35 -3.72
CA PRO A 115 48.39 -8.50 -4.23
C PRO A 115 47.42 -8.10 -5.35
N ALA A 116 47.41 -8.89 -6.43
CA ALA A 116 46.55 -8.76 -7.60
C ALA A 116 45.06 -9.05 -7.30
N LEU A 117 44.17 -8.25 -7.87
CA LEU A 117 42.72 -8.46 -7.82
C LEU A 117 42.27 -9.38 -8.96
N LYS A 118 41.56 -10.46 -8.64
CA LYS A 118 40.84 -11.30 -9.61
C LYS A 118 39.52 -10.62 -10.04
N PRO A 119 39.09 -10.71 -11.31
CA PRO A 119 37.85 -10.09 -11.77
C PRO A 119 36.63 -10.92 -11.37
N VAL A 120 35.58 -10.26 -10.86
CA VAL A 120 34.26 -10.88 -10.64
C VAL A 120 33.34 -10.54 -11.81
N ALA A 121 32.79 -11.59 -12.40
CA ALA A 121 31.92 -11.59 -13.57
C ALA A 121 30.58 -10.87 -13.33
N THR A 122 30.11 -10.22 -14.39
CA THR A 122 28.83 -9.52 -14.51
C THR A 122 27.67 -10.50 -14.71
N ASN A 123 26.79 -10.64 -13.72
CA ASN A 123 25.53 -11.36 -13.90
C ASN A 123 24.39 -10.40 -14.26
N LYS A 124 24.01 -10.44 -15.54
CA LYS A 124 22.85 -9.78 -16.14
C LYS A 124 21.55 -10.48 -15.69
N PRO A 125 20.56 -9.78 -15.11
CA PRO A 125 19.28 -10.41 -14.81
C PRO A 125 18.42 -10.57 -16.07
N ALA A 126 17.86 -11.77 -16.23
CA ALA A 126 16.96 -12.15 -17.31
C ALA A 126 15.58 -11.47 -17.17
N ALA A 127 15.01 -11.05 -18.31
CA ALA A 127 13.69 -10.44 -18.39
C ALA A 127 12.56 -11.46 -18.12
N PRO A 128 11.47 -11.09 -17.42
CA PRO A 128 10.33 -11.98 -17.23
C PRO A 128 9.47 -12.07 -18.50
N ARG A 129 9.19 -13.31 -18.90
CA ARG A 129 8.39 -13.73 -20.05
C ARG A 129 6.90 -13.44 -19.83
N ALA A 130 6.27 -12.75 -20.78
CA ALA A 130 4.83 -12.47 -20.78
C ALA A 130 4.00 -13.75 -20.93
N LYS A 131 2.86 -13.84 -20.23
CA LYS A 131 1.85 -14.89 -20.41
C LYS A 131 0.60 -14.35 -21.12
N PRO A 132 -0.14 -15.22 -21.84
CA PRO A 132 -1.06 -14.84 -22.91
C PRO A 132 -2.46 -14.43 -22.42
N ALA A 133 -3.14 -13.62 -23.24
CA ALA A 133 -4.49 -13.13 -23.03
C ALA A 133 -5.55 -14.23 -23.22
N PRO A 134 -6.64 -14.26 -22.42
CA PRO A 134 -7.80 -15.08 -22.70
C PRO A 134 -8.75 -14.45 -23.75
N LYS A 135 -9.28 -15.36 -24.58
CA LYS A 135 -10.10 -15.23 -25.80
C LYS A 135 -11.53 -14.70 -25.54
N PRO A 136 -12.17 -13.98 -26.49
CA PRO A 136 -13.56 -13.54 -26.37
C PRO A 136 -14.57 -14.55 -26.96
N ALA A 137 -15.70 -14.75 -26.28
CA ALA A 137 -17.02 -15.22 -26.77
C ALA A 137 -17.98 -15.17 -25.57
N SER A 138 -19.27 -14.85 -25.65
CA SER A 138 -20.24 -15.03 -26.73
C SER A 138 -21.42 -14.06 -26.56
N THR A 139 -21.85 -13.48 -27.67
CA THR A 139 -23.15 -12.83 -27.88
C THR A 139 -24.28 -13.84 -27.72
N SER A 140 -25.28 -13.53 -26.89
CA SER A 140 -26.58 -14.21 -26.88
C SER A 140 -27.67 -13.22 -27.28
N VAL A 141 -28.24 -13.45 -28.45
CA VAL A 141 -29.46 -12.83 -28.98
C VAL A 141 -30.67 -13.52 -28.35
N PRO A 142 -31.77 -12.79 -28.07
CA PRO A 142 -33.11 -13.31 -28.36
C PRO A 142 -33.89 -12.25 -29.18
N ALA A 143 -34.24 -12.55 -30.42
CA ALA A 143 -35.47 -13.22 -30.86
C ALA A 143 -36.71 -12.31 -30.75
N GLU A 144 -37.25 -12.01 -31.93
CA GLU A 144 -38.46 -11.25 -32.23
C GLU A 144 -39.71 -11.74 -31.48
N THR A 145 -40.60 -10.80 -31.16
CA THR A 145 -42.05 -11.06 -31.17
C THR A 145 -42.76 -9.87 -31.80
N THR A 146 -43.36 -10.14 -32.96
CA THR A 146 -44.34 -9.35 -33.69
C THR A 146 -45.67 -9.30 -32.93
N ALA A 147 -46.30 -8.13 -32.89
CA ALA A 147 -47.75 -7.90 -32.73
C ALA A 147 -47.98 -6.45 -33.21
N ASP A 148 -48.30 -6.21 -34.48
CA ASP A 148 -49.65 -6.31 -35.06
C ASP A 148 -50.72 -5.67 -34.15
N ASN A 149 -51.06 -4.41 -34.44
CA ASN A 149 -52.37 -3.86 -34.13
C ASN A 149 -52.73 -2.84 -35.21
N ALA A 150 -53.93 -3.05 -35.74
CA ALA A 150 -54.59 -2.30 -36.81
C ALA A 150 -55.08 -0.92 -36.34
#